data_AF-A0A9E1WPP0-F1
#
_entry.id   AF-A0A9E1WPP0-F1
#
_cell.length_a   1.000
_cell.length_b   1.000
_cell.length_c   1.000
_cell.angle_alpha   90.00
_cell.angle_beta   90.00
_cell.angle_gamma   90.00
#
_symmetry.space_group_name_H-M   'P 1'
#
loop_
_entity.id
_entity.type
_entity.pdbx_description
1 polymer ?
#
loop_
_entity_poly.entity_id
_entity_poly.type
_entity_poly.pdbx_seq_one_letter_code
_entity_poly.pdbx_strand_id
1 'polypeptide(L)'
;MAASIDKRIVDDLVANGIEFVTTVPCKQLGGVIEEVEARDEIFHIPSNKEDEGMGLCAGAYMGGKKPCIIMQNTAIGVTINTLATLIQYYQIPLPMLISYRGELGEPVACQTEMAIHTKPLLQEMNIPTYHFHHQDQVEEFDAILKYTQMSKKPVAILTDAAFWRGGL
;
A
#
# COMPACT_ATOMS: atom_id res chain seq x y z
N MET A 1 -18.97 18.30 5.13
CA MET A 1 -19.03 16.99 4.45
C MET A 1 -17.62 16.46 4.44
N ALA A 2 -17.32 15.42 5.22
CA ALA A 2 -15.99 14.81 5.19
C ALA A 2 -15.72 14.36 3.75
N ALA A 3 -14.57 14.72 3.19
CA ALA A 3 -14.11 14.08 1.96
C ALA A 3 -14.08 12.56 2.22
N SER A 4 -14.45 11.74 1.23
CA SER A 4 -14.24 10.30 1.34
C SER A 4 -12.76 10.05 1.63
N ILE A 5 -12.45 9.11 2.52
CA ILE A 5 -11.07 8.78 2.89
C ILE A 5 -10.26 8.36 1.69
N ASP A 6 -10.93 7.68 0.73
CA ASP A 6 -10.38 7.35 -0.57
C ASP A 6 -9.82 8.59 -1.26
N LYS A 7 -10.62 9.65 -1.34
CA LYS A 7 -10.20 10.92 -1.93
C LYS A 7 -9.03 11.54 -1.16
N ARG A 8 -9.07 11.52 0.17
CA ARG A 8 -7.97 12.05 0.98
C ARG A 8 -6.66 11.34 0.72
N ILE A 9 -6.67 10.00 0.68
CA ILE A 9 -5.50 9.18 0.38
C ILE A 9 -4.93 9.55 -1.00
N VAL A 10 -5.79 9.65 -2.02
CA VAL A 10 -5.36 9.99 -3.38
C VAL A 10 -4.86 11.42 -3.48
N ASP A 11 -5.51 12.37 -2.83
CA ASP A 11 -5.06 13.77 -2.78
C ASP A 11 -3.65 13.86 -2.14
N ASP A 12 -3.38 13.10 -1.07
CA ASP A 12 -2.06 13.04 -0.44
C ASP A 12 -1.01 12.32 -1.31
N LEU A 13 -1.38 11.31 -2.10
CA LEU A 13 -0.50 10.70 -3.10
C LEU A 13 -0.07 11.73 -4.16
N VAL A 14 -1.02 12.47 -4.73
CA VAL A 14 -0.76 13.52 -5.72
C VAL A 14 0.10 14.64 -5.12
N ALA A 15 -0.23 15.10 -3.91
CA ALA A 15 0.53 16.15 -3.22
C ALA A 15 2.01 15.76 -2.96
N ASN A 16 2.30 14.47 -2.81
CA ASN A 16 3.65 13.94 -2.66
C ASN A 16 4.36 13.60 -3.98
N GLY A 17 3.69 13.82 -5.11
CA GLY A 17 4.20 13.55 -6.45
C GLY A 17 4.33 12.07 -6.74
N ILE A 18 3.41 11.23 -6.24
CA ILE A 18 3.28 9.85 -6.69
C ILE A 18 2.63 9.89 -8.07
N GLU A 19 3.39 9.46 -9.08
CA GLU A 19 3.02 9.57 -10.51
C GLU A 19 2.73 8.20 -11.14
N PHE A 20 3.00 7.13 -10.41
CA PHE A 20 2.75 5.76 -10.84
C PHE A 20 2.10 4.97 -9.72
N VAL A 21 0.95 4.36 -10.00
CA VAL A 21 0.29 3.45 -9.05
C VAL A 21 0.03 2.14 -9.74
N THR A 22 0.40 1.03 -9.09
CA THR A 22 -0.03 -0.29 -9.52
C THR A 22 -0.90 -0.93 -8.46
N THR A 23 -1.92 -1.65 -8.89
CA THR A 23 -2.93 -2.22 -8.01
C THR A 23 -3.09 -3.69 -8.32
N VAL A 24 -3.09 -4.54 -7.29
CA VAL A 24 -3.54 -5.92 -7.44
C VAL A 24 -4.97 -6.01 -6.90
N PRO A 25 -5.94 -6.51 -7.70
CA PRO A 25 -7.37 -6.37 -7.39
C PRO A 25 -7.73 -6.78 -5.96
N CYS A 26 -8.21 -5.82 -5.16
CA CYS A 26 -8.67 -6.04 -3.79
C CYS A 26 -10.01 -5.34 -3.56
N LYS A 27 -11.03 -6.08 -3.10
CA LYS A 27 -12.38 -5.54 -2.90
C LYS A 27 -12.46 -4.42 -1.86
N GLN A 28 -11.60 -4.44 -0.84
CA GLN A 28 -11.62 -3.42 0.21
C GLN A 28 -11.07 -2.07 -0.26
N LEU A 29 -10.26 -2.05 -1.31
CA LEU A 29 -9.59 -0.85 -1.81
C LEU A 29 -10.26 -0.31 -3.09
N GLY A 30 -11.46 -0.77 -3.42
CA GLY A 30 -12.17 -0.38 -4.64
C GLY A 30 -12.35 1.13 -4.77
N GLY A 31 -12.75 1.81 -3.67
CA GLY A 31 -12.93 3.26 -3.67
C GLY A 31 -11.63 4.02 -3.96
N VAL A 32 -10.52 3.62 -3.35
CA VAL A 32 -9.19 4.20 -3.63
C VAL A 32 -8.79 3.96 -5.09
N ILE A 33 -9.03 2.77 -5.62
CA ILE A 33 -8.68 2.43 -7.01
C ILE A 33 -9.50 3.30 -7.98
N GLU A 34 -10.80 3.47 -7.75
CA GLU A 34 -11.66 4.34 -8.56
C GLU A 34 -11.18 5.81 -8.51
N GLU A 35 -10.79 6.32 -7.33
CA GLU A 35 -10.23 7.67 -7.21
C GLU A 35 -8.87 7.82 -7.88
N VAL A 36 -8.02 6.78 -7.84
CA VAL A 36 -6.73 6.75 -8.56
C VAL A 36 -6.95 6.78 -10.07
N GLU A 37 -7.88 5.98 -10.59
CA GLU A 37 -8.23 5.94 -12.02
C GLU A 37 -8.82 7.28 -12.51
N ALA A 38 -9.41 8.06 -11.60
CA ALA A 38 -9.99 9.37 -11.90
C ALA A 38 -8.97 10.54 -11.87
N ARG A 39 -7.69 10.32 -11.54
CA ARG A 39 -6.65 11.36 -11.50
C ARG A 39 -5.70 11.26 -12.69
N ASP A 40 -5.69 12.29 -13.53
CA ASP A 40 -4.80 12.38 -14.69
C ASP A 40 -3.31 12.48 -14.30
N GLU A 41 -3.02 12.92 -13.07
CA GLU A 41 -1.66 13.02 -12.52
C GLU A 41 -1.04 11.65 -12.20
N ILE A 42 -1.86 10.61 -12.04
CA ILE A 42 -1.42 9.28 -11.66
C ILE A 42 -1.51 8.36 -12.88
N PHE A 43 -0.37 7.80 -13.29
CA PHE A 43 -0.38 6.72 -14.27
C PHE A 43 -0.66 5.40 -13.56
N HIS A 44 -1.90 4.93 -13.66
CA HIS A 44 -2.35 3.69 -13.05
C HIS A 44 -2.21 2.49 -13.99
N ILE A 45 -1.58 1.41 -13.52
CA ILE A 45 -1.51 0.12 -14.21
C ILE A 45 -1.92 -1.00 -13.25
N PRO A 46 -3.04 -1.69 -13.46
CA PRO A 46 -3.37 -2.87 -12.69
C PRO A 46 -2.39 -4.02 -12.98
N SER A 47 -1.99 -4.76 -11.94
CA SER A 47 -1.15 -5.95 -12.06
C SER A 47 -1.93 -7.21 -11.69
N ASN A 48 -1.64 -8.30 -12.39
CA ASN A 48 -2.27 -9.61 -12.12
C ASN A 48 -1.61 -10.35 -10.97
N LYS A 49 -0.36 -10.00 -10.65
CA LYS A 49 0.41 -10.58 -9.55
C LYS A 49 1.20 -9.50 -8.81
N GLU A 50 1.41 -9.72 -7.53
CA GLU A 50 2.05 -8.74 -6.66
C GLU A 50 3.56 -8.63 -6.93
N ASP A 51 4.22 -9.72 -7.30
CA ASP A 51 5.64 -9.71 -7.70
C ASP A 51 5.88 -8.96 -9.02
N GLU A 52 5.00 -9.12 -10.01
CA GLU A 52 4.98 -8.31 -11.24
C GLU A 52 4.77 -6.83 -10.91
N GLY A 53 3.86 -6.52 -9.97
CA GLY A 53 3.60 -5.17 -9.49
C GLY A 53 4.84 -4.51 -8.88
N MET A 54 5.61 -5.24 -8.08
CA MET A 54 6.90 -4.75 -7.55
C MET A 54 7.89 -4.43 -8.68
N GLY A 55 7.93 -5.25 -9.73
CA GLY A 55 8.75 -5.00 -10.92
C GLY A 55 8.33 -3.74 -11.67
N LEU A 56 7.02 -3.51 -11.85
CA LEU A 56 6.47 -2.30 -12.44
C LEU A 56 6.86 -1.06 -11.64
N CYS A 57 6.71 -1.11 -10.31
CA CYS A 57 7.14 -0.03 -9.42
C CYS A 57 8.64 0.26 -9.55
N ALA A 58 9.47 -0.78 -9.60
CA ALA A 58 10.91 -0.61 -9.78
C ALA A 58 11.25 0.04 -11.13
N GLY A 59 10.62 -0.40 -12.22
CA GLY A 59 10.79 0.18 -13.54
C GLY A 59 10.34 1.65 -13.58
N ALA A 60 9.18 1.97 -12.98
CA ALA A 60 8.68 3.33 -12.88
C ALA A 60 9.66 4.24 -12.13
N TYR A 61 10.21 3.75 -11.01
CA TYR A 61 11.22 4.48 -10.24
C TYR A 61 12.52 4.73 -11.01
N MET A 62 13.04 3.70 -11.70
CA MET A 62 14.21 3.85 -12.55
C MET A 62 13.95 4.78 -13.75
N GLY A 63 12.70 4.86 -14.21
CA GLY A 63 12.23 5.82 -15.21
C GLY A 63 12.03 7.25 -14.70
N GLY A 64 12.31 7.52 -13.42
CA GLY A 64 12.24 8.85 -12.81
C GLY A 64 10.89 9.21 -12.18
N LYS A 65 9.92 8.29 -12.13
CA LYS A 65 8.63 8.50 -11.48
C LYS A 65 8.66 8.03 -10.03
N LYS A 66 7.77 8.51 -9.17
CA LYS A 66 7.58 7.92 -7.84
C LYS A 66 6.44 6.90 -7.84
N PRO A 67 6.72 5.62 -7.53
CA PRO A 67 5.69 4.58 -7.54
C PRO A 67 4.98 4.44 -6.19
N CYS A 68 3.78 3.88 -6.21
CA CYS A 68 3.08 3.30 -5.06
C CYS A 68 2.41 1.99 -5.49
N ILE A 69 2.34 1.02 -4.57
CA ILE A 69 1.62 -0.23 -4.80
C ILE A 69 0.47 -0.39 -3.82
N ILE A 70 -0.68 -0.78 -4.35
CA ILE A 70 -1.90 -1.07 -3.60
C ILE A 70 -2.17 -2.58 -3.71
N MET A 71 -2.17 -3.30 -2.58
CA MET A 71 -2.31 -4.77 -2.57
C MET A 71 -2.97 -5.29 -1.29
N GLN A 72 -3.19 -6.59 -1.19
CA GLN A 72 -3.68 -7.25 0.03
C GLN A 72 -2.50 -7.84 0.83
N ASN A 73 -2.64 -7.99 2.15
CA ASN A 73 -1.57 -8.50 3.01
C ASN A 73 -1.07 -9.92 2.68
N THR A 74 -1.91 -10.76 2.06
CA THR A 74 -1.50 -12.08 1.55
C THR A 74 -0.34 -12.01 0.56
N ALA A 75 -0.21 -10.88 -0.16
CA ALA A 75 0.87 -10.60 -1.09
C ALA A 75 2.25 -10.69 -0.45
N ILE A 76 2.36 -10.34 0.83
CA ILE A 76 3.66 -10.30 1.52
C ILE A 76 4.36 -11.65 1.45
N GLY A 77 3.62 -12.76 1.51
CA GLY A 77 4.20 -14.10 1.43
C GLY A 77 4.83 -14.42 0.07
N VAL A 78 4.30 -13.87 -1.03
CA VAL A 78 4.83 -14.11 -2.39
C VAL A 78 5.89 -13.07 -2.79
N THR A 79 5.82 -11.86 -2.23
CA THR A 79 6.72 -10.76 -2.62
C THR A 79 8.03 -10.69 -1.83
N ILE A 80 8.27 -11.57 -0.84
CA ILE A 80 9.47 -11.50 0.03
C ILE A 80 10.77 -11.40 -0.78
N ASN A 81 10.95 -12.31 -1.74
CA ASN A 81 12.17 -12.36 -2.54
C ASN A 81 12.36 -11.06 -3.34
N THR A 82 11.31 -10.56 -3.99
CA THR A 82 11.37 -9.33 -4.78
C THR A 82 11.57 -8.09 -3.90
N LEU A 83 10.96 -8.05 -2.72
CA LEU A 83 11.19 -6.98 -1.75
C LEU A 83 12.67 -6.91 -1.33
N ALA A 84 13.30 -8.04 -1.00
CA ALA A 84 14.71 -8.07 -0.63
C ALA A 84 15.65 -7.77 -1.81
N THR A 85 15.48 -8.49 -2.92
CA THR A 85 16.46 -8.52 -4.02
C THR A 85 16.32 -7.37 -5.02
N LEU A 86 15.16 -6.70 -5.05
CA LEU A 86 14.89 -5.58 -5.94
C LEU A 86 14.61 -4.31 -5.15
N ILE A 87 13.53 -4.27 -4.37
CA ILE A 87 13.09 -3.00 -3.76
C ILE A 87 14.09 -2.48 -2.71
N GLN A 88 14.49 -3.34 -1.76
CA GLN A 88 15.45 -2.97 -0.71
C GLN A 88 16.88 -2.86 -1.25
N TYR A 89 17.31 -3.81 -2.09
CA TYR A 89 18.65 -3.80 -2.66
C TYR A 89 18.94 -2.51 -3.44
N TYR A 90 18.01 -2.06 -4.27
CA TYR A 90 18.14 -0.81 -5.04
C TYR A 90 17.65 0.44 -4.27
N GLN A 91 17.32 0.31 -2.97
CA GLN A 91 16.89 1.42 -2.12
C GLN A 91 15.72 2.23 -2.71
N ILE A 92 14.72 1.51 -3.24
CA ILE A 92 13.57 2.10 -3.89
C ILE A 92 12.57 2.56 -2.81
N PRO A 93 12.22 3.86 -2.75
CA PRO A 93 11.22 4.38 -1.82
C PRO A 93 9.83 3.98 -2.29
N LEU A 94 9.32 2.86 -1.78
CA LEU A 94 8.04 2.28 -2.20
C LEU A 94 7.02 2.30 -1.06
N PRO A 95 6.06 3.24 -1.05
CA PRO A 95 4.91 3.16 -0.17
C PRO A 95 4.00 2.02 -0.65
N MET A 96 3.69 1.10 0.27
CA MET A 96 2.82 -0.04 0.04
C MET A 96 1.54 0.15 0.84
N LEU A 97 0.44 0.52 0.17
CA LEU A 97 -0.88 0.57 0.79
C LEU A 97 -1.48 -0.83 0.76
N ILE A 98 -1.61 -1.43 1.94
CA ILE A 98 -1.95 -2.84 2.10
C ILE A 98 -3.31 -2.93 2.79
N SER A 99 -4.29 -3.55 2.13
CA SER A 99 -5.51 -4.00 2.78
C SER A 99 -5.15 -5.17 3.71
N TYR A 100 -5.28 -4.93 5.01
CA TYR A 100 -4.97 -5.89 6.04
C TYR A 100 -6.22 -6.68 6.41
N ARG A 101 -6.23 -7.94 5.99
CA ARG A 101 -7.36 -8.86 6.15
C ARG A 101 -7.00 -10.04 7.02
N GLY A 102 -8.03 -10.67 7.60
CA GLY A 102 -7.90 -11.74 8.57
C GLY A 102 -7.97 -11.30 10.04
N GLU A 103 -8.38 -10.06 10.31
CA GLU A 103 -8.73 -9.56 11.65
C GLU A 103 -10.26 -9.61 11.90
N LEU A 104 -10.68 -9.08 13.06
CA LEU A 104 -12.08 -9.09 13.51
C LEU A 104 -13.03 -8.50 12.45
N GLY A 105 -14.04 -9.29 12.07
CA GLY A 105 -15.00 -8.92 11.03
C GLY A 105 -14.62 -9.40 9.63
N GLU A 106 -13.52 -10.15 9.46
CA GLU A 106 -13.20 -10.84 8.21
C GLU A 106 -14.14 -12.04 7.97
N PRO A 107 -14.89 -12.08 6.86
CA PRO A 107 -15.76 -13.22 6.54
C PRO A 107 -15.03 -14.44 5.94
N VAL A 108 -13.78 -14.29 5.46
CA VAL A 108 -13.04 -15.34 4.76
C VAL A 108 -11.95 -15.96 5.64
N ALA A 109 -12.19 -17.19 6.10
CA ALA A 109 -11.30 -17.89 7.02
C ALA A 109 -9.87 -18.08 6.51
N CYS A 110 -9.64 -18.27 5.20
CA CYS A 110 -8.27 -18.48 4.69
C CYS A 110 -7.34 -17.27 4.88
N GLN A 111 -7.88 -16.09 5.19
CA GLN A 111 -7.09 -14.87 5.36
C GLN A 111 -6.54 -14.71 6.77
N THR A 112 -7.10 -15.40 7.76
CA THR A 112 -6.68 -15.28 9.16
C THR A 112 -5.26 -15.76 9.37
N GLU A 113 -4.83 -16.83 8.69
CA GLU A 113 -3.48 -17.38 8.82
C GLU A 113 -2.42 -16.38 8.33
N MET A 114 -2.62 -15.78 7.15
CA MET A 114 -1.66 -14.79 6.64
C MET A 114 -1.66 -13.49 7.44
N ALA A 115 -2.78 -13.12 8.08
CA ALA A 115 -2.83 -11.96 8.97
C ALA A 115 -1.81 -12.06 10.11
N ILE A 116 -1.72 -13.24 10.73
CA ILE A 116 -0.79 -13.53 11.84
C ILE A 116 0.65 -13.34 11.39
N HIS A 117 0.98 -13.77 10.17
CA HIS A 117 2.34 -13.73 9.64
C HIS A 117 2.74 -12.38 9.02
N THR A 118 1.79 -11.55 8.61
CA THR A 118 2.08 -10.30 7.89
C THR A 118 3.01 -9.37 8.69
N LYS A 119 2.64 -9.02 9.93
CA LYS A 119 3.41 -8.09 10.76
C LYS A 119 4.79 -8.67 11.14
N PRO A 120 4.91 -9.95 11.58
CA PRO A 120 6.21 -10.58 11.81
C PRO A 120 7.12 -10.62 10.58
N LEU A 121 6.58 -10.92 9.39
CA LEU A 121 7.37 -10.94 8.16
C LEU A 121 7.89 -9.55 7.79
N LEU A 122 7.04 -8.52 7.89
CA LEU A 122 7.45 -7.13 7.65
C LEU A 122 8.52 -6.69 8.64
N GLN A 123 8.39 -7.09 9.91
CA GLN A 123 9.37 -6.82 10.95
C GLN A 123 10.71 -7.51 10.67
N GLU A 124 10.71 -8.79 10.29
CA GLU A 124 11.93 -9.55 9.95
C GLU A 124 12.65 -8.92 8.75
N MET A 125 11.88 -8.43 7.77
CA MET A 125 12.40 -7.70 6.61
C MET A 125 12.86 -6.27 6.95
N ASN A 126 12.73 -5.82 8.20
CA ASN A 126 13.03 -4.45 8.64
C ASN A 126 12.28 -3.38 7.83
N ILE A 127 11.02 -3.65 7.48
CA ILE A 127 10.14 -2.74 6.75
C ILE A 127 9.31 -1.94 7.78
N PRO A 128 9.47 -0.60 7.85
CA PRO A 128 8.62 0.24 8.69
C PRO A 128 7.15 0.00 8.36
N THR A 129 6.35 -0.24 9.40
CA THR A 129 4.95 -0.63 9.25
C THR A 129 4.06 0.25 10.11
N TYR A 130 3.05 0.86 9.49
CA TYR A 130 2.02 1.66 10.14
C TYR A 130 0.68 0.94 9.98
N HIS A 131 -0.09 0.80 11.05
CA HIS A 131 -1.40 0.13 11.02
C HIS A 131 -2.52 1.10 11.38
N PHE A 132 -3.41 1.34 10.43
CA PHE A 132 -4.58 2.20 10.59
C PHE A 132 -5.79 1.35 10.95
N HIS A 133 -6.35 1.66 12.12
CA HIS A 133 -7.58 1.13 12.70
C HIS A 133 -8.69 2.18 12.72
N HIS A 134 -8.33 3.48 12.74
CA HIS A 134 -9.25 4.61 12.83
C HIS A 134 -8.99 5.64 11.73
N GLN A 135 -10.06 6.28 11.26
CA GLN A 135 -10.04 7.14 10.08
C GLN A 135 -9.20 8.41 10.25
N ASP A 136 -9.08 8.92 11.47
CA ASP A 136 -8.23 10.07 11.82
C ASP A 136 -6.74 9.79 11.59
N GLN A 137 -6.31 8.52 11.62
CA GLN A 137 -4.92 8.15 11.33
C GLN A 137 -4.53 8.44 9.87
N VAL A 138 -5.49 8.69 8.97
CA VAL A 138 -5.21 9.19 7.61
C VAL A 138 -4.45 10.52 7.63
N GLU A 139 -4.54 11.30 8.72
CA GLU A 139 -3.78 12.55 8.89
C GLU A 139 -2.26 12.32 8.90
N GLU A 140 -1.81 11.11 9.28
CA GLU A 140 -0.39 10.74 9.28
C GLU A 140 0.11 10.33 7.88
N PHE A 141 -0.79 10.08 6.93
CA PHE A 141 -0.45 9.48 5.63
C PHE A 141 0.56 10.31 4.83
N ASP A 142 0.36 11.63 4.73
CA ASP A 142 1.30 12.55 4.10
C ASP A 142 2.71 12.47 4.73
N ALA A 143 2.79 12.42 6.06
CA ALA A 143 4.07 12.30 6.76
C ALA A 143 4.76 10.96 6.47
N ILE A 144 3.98 9.87 6.38
CA ILE A 144 4.50 8.53 6.04
C ILE A 144 5.02 8.50 4.60
N LEU A 145 4.33 9.14 3.64
CA LEU A 145 4.80 9.24 2.26
C LEU A 145 6.14 9.99 2.19
N LYS A 146 6.26 11.12 2.89
CA LYS A 146 7.52 11.88 3.00
C LYS A 146 8.64 11.07 3.64
N TYR A 147 8.32 10.35 4.72
CA TYR A 147 9.26 9.44 5.39
C TYR A 147 9.75 8.33 4.46
N THR A 148 8.86 7.75 3.65
CA THR A 148 9.19 6.72 2.67
C THR A 148 10.22 7.24 1.65
N GLN A 149 9.99 8.44 1.12
CA GLN A 149 10.91 9.07 0.17
C GLN A 149 12.26 9.42 0.82
N MET A 150 12.23 10.00 2.02
CA MET A 150 13.45 10.36 2.76
C MET A 150 14.29 9.14 3.13
N SER A 151 13.65 8.06 3.59
CA SER A 151 14.34 6.85 4.08
C SER A 151 14.90 5.97 2.95
N LYS A 152 14.47 6.18 1.70
CA LYS A 152 14.84 5.35 0.53
C LYS A 152 14.62 3.86 0.78
N LYS A 153 13.50 3.54 1.42
CA LYS A 153 13.11 2.19 1.80
C LYS A 153 11.63 1.96 1.50
N PRO A 154 11.21 0.70 1.28
CA PRO A 154 9.79 0.38 1.28
C PRO A 154 9.19 0.62 2.66
N VAL A 155 7.93 1.06 2.68
CA VAL A 155 7.15 1.28 3.91
C VAL A 155 5.77 0.66 3.72
N ALA A 156 5.32 -0.11 4.72
CA ALA A 156 4.02 -0.77 4.73
C ALA A 156 2.99 0.08 5.49
N ILE A 157 1.86 0.35 4.85
CA ILE A 157 0.71 1.05 5.45
C ILE A 157 -0.45 0.07 5.41
N LEU A 158 -0.71 -0.56 6.54
CA LEU A 158 -1.79 -1.52 6.73
C LEU A 158 -3.09 -0.76 7.01
N THR A 159 -4.16 -1.08 6.28
CA THR A 159 -5.51 -0.55 6.52
C THR A 159 -6.49 -1.70 6.71
N ASP A 160 -7.14 -1.77 7.86
CA ASP A 160 -8.05 -2.86 8.19
C ASP A 160 -9.52 -2.51 7.92
N ALA A 161 -10.43 -3.46 8.15
CA ALA A 161 -11.85 -3.24 7.95
C ALA A 161 -12.46 -2.24 8.95
N ALA A 162 -11.84 -1.98 10.10
CA ALA A 162 -12.32 -0.99 11.06
C ALA A 162 -12.05 0.43 10.55
N PHE A 163 -10.87 0.66 9.98
CA PHE A 163 -10.49 1.91 9.32
C PHE A 163 -11.49 2.28 8.23
N TRP A 164 -11.75 1.35 7.29
CA TRP A 164 -12.66 1.62 6.17
C TRP A 164 -14.12 1.82 6.60
N ARG A 165 -14.55 1.24 7.73
CA ARG A 165 -15.93 1.37 8.24
C ARG A 165 -16.16 2.56 9.18
N GLY A 166 -15.11 3.24 9.63
CA GLY A 166 -15.23 4.36 10.58
C GLY A 166 -15.21 3.96 12.04
N GLY A 167 -14.62 2.81 12.36
CA GLY A 167 -14.63 2.20 13.70
C GLY A 167 -15.67 1.10 13.87
N LEU A 168 -15.61 0.42 15.01
CA LEU A 168 -16.64 -0.51 15.49
C LEU A 168 -17.70 0.21 16.32
#